data_AF-A0A2R6LR28-F1
#
_entry.id   AF-A0A2R6LR28-F1
#
_cell.length_a   1.000
_cell.length_b   1.000
_cell.length_c   1.000
_cell.angle_alpha   90.00
_cell.angle_beta   90.00
_cell.angle_gamma   90.00
#
_symmetry.space_group_name_H-M   'P 1'
#
loop_
_entity.id
_entity.type
_entity.pdbx_description
1 polymer ?
#
loop_
_entity_poly.entity_id
_entity_poly.type
_entity_poly.pdbx_seq_one_letter_code
_entity_poly.pdbx_strand_id
1 'polypeptide(L)'
;MFDKSTWIRLPRNVVVGHGVLDETVAAVDELHLAGRPLVVTSPTPRRVAGEQVFDLFADAGADPAEEVIERATFGAVEDVVAAARDAEAGYLVGVGGGKVIDVTKMAAEEVGVGFVSVPTAASHDGIVSGRASIPEGDTRHSVAAEPPLAVVADTDVLADAPWELTTAGCADIISNFTAVRDWQLAHRLKNVAYSEYAGALSQMTAEMLVDNADSVRPGLEESAWVVVKALVSSGVAMSIDGTSRPASGAEHLFSHQLDRTAPDPAFHGHQVGIGAIMTEYLHTGADGRWKAIRSALASIDAPTSAEELGIDPAVVIEALTTAHEIRDRYTILGDGVSEEAAREVAAVTGVI
;
A
#
# COMPACT_ATOMS: atom_id res chain seq x y z
N MET A 1 -30.31 19.92 14.83
CA MET A 1 -30.44 19.46 13.43
C MET A 1 -29.23 18.58 13.15
N PHE A 2 -29.43 17.42 12.55
CA PHE A 2 -28.33 16.48 12.28
C PHE A 2 -27.89 16.68 10.83
N ASP A 3 -26.70 17.29 10.64
CA ASP A 3 -26.20 17.75 9.33
C ASP A 3 -24.90 17.04 8.91
N LYS A 4 -24.68 15.79 9.36
CA LYS A 4 -23.50 15.01 8.99
C LYS A 4 -23.74 14.29 7.66
N SER A 5 -22.85 14.50 6.70
CA SER A 5 -22.73 13.70 5.48
C SER A 5 -21.26 13.33 5.26
N THR A 6 -21.03 12.15 4.70
CA THR A 6 -19.70 11.71 4.25
C THR A 6 -19.87 10.81 3.04
N TRP A 7 -18.86 10.78 2.18
CA TRP A 7 -18.80 9.87 1.03
C TRP A 7 -17.87 8.72 1.37
N ILE A 8 -18.36 7.50 1.21
CA ILE A 8 -17.55 6.28 1.29
C ILE A 8 -17.47 5.73 -0.12
N ARG A 9 -16.26 5.68 -0.68
CA ARG A 9 -16.01 5.21 -2.05
C ARG A 9 -15.22 3.92 -1.96
N LEU A 10 -15.80 2.83 -2.44
CA LEU A 10 -15.24 1.50 -2.39
C LEU A 10 -15.08 0.97 -3.81
N PRO A 11 -14.10 0.08 -4.06
CA PRO A 11 -14.15 -0.74 -5.26
C PRO A 11 -15.49 -1.44 -5.34
N ARG A 12 -16.15 -1.37 -6.49
CA ARG A 12 -17.44 -2.02 -6.71
C ARG A 12 -17.24 -3.51 -6.96
N ASN A 13 -16.22 -3.83 -7.75
CA ASN A 13 -15.87 -5.20 -8.10
C ASN A 13 -14.48 -5.53 -7.54
N VAL A 14 -14.38 -6.60 -6.78
CA VAL A 14 -13.10 -7.14 -6.31
C VAL A 14 -13.08 -8.62 -6.67
N VAL A 15 -12.34 -8.94 -7.73
CA VAL A 15 -12.17 -10.30 -8.23
C VAL A 15 -10.80 -10.78 -7.77
N VAL A 16 -10.79 -11.85 -6.98
CA VAL A 16 -9.57 -12.45 -6.45
C VAL A 16 -9.66 -13.95 -6.67
N GLY A 17 -8.64 -14.56 -7.25
CA GLY A 17 -8.59 -16.00 -7.42
C GLY A 17 -7.60 -16.45 -8.50
N HIS A 18 -7.58 -17.76 -8.71
CA HIS A 18 -6.70 -18.39 -9.69
C HIS A 18 -7.20 -18.11 -11.11
N GLY A 19 -6.35 -17.56 -11.98
CA GLY A 19 -6.65 -17.37 -13.40
C GLY A 19 -7.72 -16.29 -13.69
N VAL A 20 -7.99 -15.40 -12.72
CA VAL A 20 -9.05 -14.38 -12.85
C VAL A 20 -8.68 -13.22 -13.77
N LEU A 21 -7.49 -13.19 -14.38
CA LEU A 21 -7.21 -12.24 -15.46
C LEU A 21 -8.25 -12.34 -16.60
N ASP A 22 -8.74 -13.55 -16.90
CA ASP A 22 -9.78 -13.78 -17.92
C ASP A 22 -11.13 -13.13 -17.56
N GLU A 23 -11.35 -12.80 -16.29
CA GLU A 23 -12.55 -12.10 -15.81
C GLU A 23 -12.42 -10.58 -15.90
N THR A 24 -11.28 -10.03 -16.35
CA THR A 24 -11.02 -8.57 -16.36
C THR A 24 -12.08 -7.79 -17.12
N VAL A 25 -12.41 -8.20 -18.34
CA VAL A 25 -13.42 -7.50 -19.15
C VAL A 25 -14.80 -7.57 -18.51
N ALA A 26 -15.20 -8.74 -18.01
CA ALA A 26 -16.47 -8.91 -17.32
C ALA A 26 -16.58 -8.03 -16.06
N ALA A 27 -15.49 -7.97 -15.27
CA ALA A 27 -15.41 -7.13 -14.08
C ALA A 27 -15.53 -5.63 -14.43
N VAL A 28 -15.08 -5.20 -15.61
CA VAL A 28 -15.19 -3.81 -16.09
C VAL A 28 -16.57 -3.52 -16.67
N ASP A 29 -17.16 -4.46 -17.44
CA ASP A 29 -18.48 -4.29 -18.06
C ASP A 29 -19.59 -4.06 -17.02
N GLU A 30 -19.51 -4.75 -15.87
CA GLU A 30 -20.44 -4.59 -14.74
C GLU A 30 -20.37 -3.20 -14.08
N LEU A 31 -19.27 -2.46 -14.27
CA LEU A 31 -19.15 -1.08 -13.78
C LEU A 31 -19.91 -0.06 -14.63
N HIS A 32 -20.32 -0.47 -15.84
CA HIS A 32 -20.87 0.42 -16.87
C HIS A 32 -19.94 1.58 -17.23
N LEU A 33 -18.62 1.31 -17.24
CA LEU A 33 -17.64 2.23 -17.82
C LEU A 33 -17.84 2.25 -19.35
N ALA A 34 -17.64 3.42 -19.95
CA ALA A 34 -17.82 3.63 -21.38
C ALA A 34 -16.58 4.28 -21.97
N GLY A 35 -16.34 4.03 -23.25
CA GLY A 35 -15.20 4.57 -23.98
C GLY A 35 -14.04 3.59 -24.06
N ARG A 36 -12.93 4.09 -24.62
CA ARG A 36 -11.74 3.30 -24.91
C ARG A 36 -10.91 3.03 -23.64
N PRO A 37 -10.51 1.78 -23.34
CA PRO A 37 -9.54 1.52 -22.28
C PRO A 37 -8.13 1.98 -22.68
N LEU A 38 -7.42 2.63 -21.76
CA LEU A 38 -5.97 2.74 -21.82
C LEU A 38 -5.33 1.77 -20.82
N VAL A 39 -4.62 0.77 -21.32
CA VAL A 39 -3.84 -0.18 -20.52
C VAL A 39 -2.48 0.44 -20.21
N VAL A 40 -2.19 0.66 -18.94
CA VAL A 40 -0.91 1.21 -18.47
C VAL A 40 -0.13 0.10 -17.80
N THR A 41 1.11 -0.14 -18.25
CA THR A 41 1.95 -1.24 -17.75
C THR A 41 3.42 -0.86 -17.70
N SER A 42 4.29 -1.83 -17.40
CA SER A 42 5.75 -1.70 -17.46
C SER A 42 6.37 -2.98 -18.04
N PRO A 43 7.65 -3.00 -18.47
CA PRO A 43 8.18 -4.07 -19.33
C PRO A 43 8.03 -5.52 -18.81
N THR A 44 8.13 -5.74 -17.49
CA THR A 44 7.92 -7.08 -16.90
C THR A 44 6.45 -7.42 -16.74
N PRO A 45 5.62 -6.60 -16.04
CA PRO A 45 4.17 -6.80 -15.98
C PRO A 45 3.47 -6.92 -17.32
N ARG A 46 3.95 -6.22 -18.37
CA ARG A 46 3.43 -6.33 -19.74
C ARG A 46 3.44 -7.78 -20.22
N ARG A 47 4.56 -8.47 -20.04
CA ARG A 47 4.74 -9.87 -20.46
C ARG A 47 4.00 -10.86 -19.56
N VAL A 48 3.82 -10.52 -18.28
CA VAL A 48 3.22 -11.43 -17.29
C VAL A 48 1.70 -11.37 -17.32
N ALA A 49 1.11 -10.19 -17.53
CA ALA A 49 -0.35 -9.99 -17.51
C ALA A 49 -0.84 -8.92 -18.51
N GLY A 50 -0.03 -7.90 -18.82
CA GLY A 50 -0.48 -6.76 -19.64
C GLY A 50 -0.89 -7.13 -21.07
N GLU A 51 -0.15 -8.00 -21.75
CA GLU A 51 -0.49 -8.48 -23.10
C GLU A 51 -1.81 -9.26 -23.08
N GLN A 52 -2.01 -10.15 -22.11
CA GLN A 52 -3.29 -10.87 -21.95
C GLN A 52 -4.45 -9.91 -21.69
N VAL A 53 -4.30 -8.96 -20.76
CA VAL A 53 -5.36 -7.98 -20.46
C VAL A 53 -5.68 -7.11 -21.69
N PHE A 54 -4.66 -6.67 -22.43
CA PHE A 54 -4.83 -5.92 -23.67
C PHE A 54 -5.61 -6.75 -24.71
N ASP A 55 -5.19 -7.99 -24.95
CA ASP A 55 -5.83 -8.88 -25.93
C ASP A 55 -7.29 -9.20 -25.54
N LEU A 56 -7.59 -9.39 -24.25
CA LEU A 56 -8.96 -9.60 -23.76
C LEU A 56 -9.87 -8.40 -24.12
N PHE A 57 -9.41 -7.16 -23.94
CA PHE A 57 -10.17 -5.98 -24.36
C PHE A 57 -10.30 -5.87 -25.87
N ALA A 58 -9.24 -6.20 -26.62
CA ALA A 58 -9.25 -6.16 -28.08
C ALA A 58 -10.24 -7.19 -28.67
N ASP A 59 -10.24 -8.41 -28.14
CA ASP A 59 -11.13 -9.50 -28.53
C ASP A 59 -12.60 -9.21 -28.17
N ALA A 60 -12.84 -8.46 -27.09
CA ALA A 60 -14.15 -7.93 -26.73
C ALA A 60 -14.60 -6.74 -27.61
N GLY A 61 -13.75 -6.26 -28.53
CA GLY A 61 -14.04 -5.17 -29.46
C GLY A 61 -13.90 -3.76 -28.87
N ALA A 62 -13.14 -3.59 -27.77
CA ALA A 62 -12.98 -2.32 -27.08
C ALA A 62 -11.88 -1.39 -27.66
N ASP A 63 -11.10 -1.86 -28.64
CA ASP A 63 -9.96 -1.13 -29.25
C ASP A 63 -9.01 -0.51 -28.20
N PRO A 64 -8.37 -1.30 -27.33
CA PRO A 64 -7.53 -0.76 -26.26
C PRO A 64 -6.34 0.06 -26.81
N ALA A 65 -5.96 1.11 -26.07
CA ALA A 65 -4.65 1.76 -26.20
C ALA A 65 -3.69 1.19 -25.14
N GLU A 66 -2.38 1.30 -25.36
CA GLU A 66 -1.34 0.85 -24.43
C GLU A 66 -0.34 1.99 -24.16
N GLU A 67 0.06 2.14 -22.90
CA GLU A 67 1.19 2.98 -22.47
C GLU A 67 2.12 2.17 -21.55
N VAL A 68 3.43 2.21 -21.81
CA VAL A 68 4.44 1.41 -21.08
C VAL A 68 5.42 2.34 -20.38
N ILE A 69 5.31 2.42 -19.05
CA ILE A 69 6.19 3.25 -18.23
C ILE A 69 7.39 2.45 -17.71
N GLU A 70 8.56 3.08 -17.61
CA GLU A 70 9.75 2.44 -17.04
C GLU A 70 9.91 2.69 -15.54
N ARG A 71 9.45 3.85 -15.05
CA ARG A 71 9.64 4.31 -13.67
C ARG A 71 8.39 5.05 -13.19
N ALA A 72 8.12 4.95 -11.89
CA ALA A 72 7.13 5.82 -11.26
C ALA A 72 7.77 7.16 -10.93
N THR A 73 7.40 8.18 -11.69
CA THR A 73 7.80 9.59 -11.50
C THR A 73 6.61 10.48 -11.87
N PHE A 74 6.64 11.74 -11.48
CA PHE A 74 5.64 12.71 -11.97
C PHE A 74 5.67 12.85 -13.50
N GLY A 75 6.84 12.75 -14.13
CA GLY A 75 6.93 12.71 -15.60
C GLY A 75 6.18 11.52 -16.20
N ALA A 76 6.26 10.33 -15.61
CA ALA A 76 5.50 9.17 -16.08
C ALA A 76 3.98 9.36 -15.90
N VAL A 77 3.55 10.11 -14.88
CA VAL A 77 2.14 10.49 -14.73
C VAL A 77 1.74 11.42 -15.89
N GLU A 78 2.54 12.43 -16.20
CA GLU A 78 2.30 13.35 -17.33
C GLU A 78 2.25 12.61 -18.68
N ASP A 79 3.14 11.65 -18.89
CA ASP A 79 3.18 10.81 -20.10
C ASP A 79 1.88 9.99 -20.23
N VAL A 80 1.42 9.35 -19.15
CA VAL A 80 0.16 8.59 -19.14
C VAL A 80 -1.05 9.50 -19.31
N VAL A 81 -1.04 10.71 -18.74
CA VAL A 81 -2.09 11.72 -18.94
C VAL A 81 -2.16 12.15 -20.42
N ALA A 82 -1.01 12.36 -21.07
CA ALA A 82 -0.94 12.68 -22.49
C ALA A 82 -1.48 11.52 -23.34
N ALA A 83 -1.02 10.29 -23.09
CA ALA A 83 -1.51 9.10 -23.78
C ALA A 83 -3.04 8.90 -23.62
N ALA A 84 -3.57 9.14 -22.42
CA ALA A 84 -5.00 9.04 -22.15
C ALA A 84 -5.81 10.08 -22.93
N ARG A 85 -5.31 11.32 -23.03
CA ARG A 85 -5.96 12.38 -23.81
C ARG A 85 -5.90 12.12 -25.31
N ASP A 86 -4.75 11.68 -25.82
CA ASP A 86 -4.54 11.37 -27.24
C ASP A 86 -5.38 10.16 -27.70
N ALA A 87 -5.56 9.17 -26.82
CA ALA A 87 -6.39 8.00 -27.08
C ALA A 87 -7.89 8.26 -26.84
N GLU A 88 -8.28 9.43 -26.33
CA GLU A 88 -9.64 9.72 -25.84
C GLU A 88 -10.15 8.63 -24.87
N ALA A 89 -9.28 8.22 -23.94
CA ALA A 89 -9.54 7.12 -23.02
C ALA A 89 -10.74 7.42 -22.12
N GLY A 90 -11.70 6.48 -22.04
CA GLY A 90 -12.86 6.57 -21.16
C GLY A 90 -12.56 6.10 -19.73
N TYR A 91 -11.52 5.30 -19.57
CA TYR A 91 -11.01 4.79 -18.30
C TYR A 91 -9.60 4.23 -18.48
N LEU A 92 -8.85 4.13 -17.37
CA LEU A 92 -7.50 3.58 -17.34
C LEU A 92 -7.48 2.23 -16.60
N VAL A 93 -6.70 1.30 -17.12
CA VAL A 93 -6.47 -0.04 -16.56
C VAL A 93 -4.99 -0.17 -16.23
N GLY A 94 -4.64 -0.17 -14.94
CA GLY A 94 -3.26 -0.31 -14.51
C GLY A 94 -2.91 -1.78 -14.33
N VAL A 95 -1.96 -2.31 -15.10
CA VAL A 95 -1.52 -3.72 -15.04
C VAL A 95 -0.07 -3.77 -14.60
N GLY A 96 0.17 -4.03 -13.31
CA GLY A 96 1.52 -3.93 -12.75
C GLY A 96 1.63 -4.04 -11.25
N GLY A 97 2.85 -3.95 -10.73
CA GLY A 97 3.08 -3.77 -9.29
C GLY A 97 2.67 -2.37 -8.84
N GLY A 98 2.84 -2.06 -7.55
CA GLY A 98 2.34 -0.82 -6.94
C GLY A 98 2.76 0.47 -7.65
N LYS A 99 3.96 0.51 -8.25
CA LYS A 99 4.45 1.66 -9.04
C LYS A 99 3.55 1.99 -10.25
N VAL A 100 3.17 0.98 -11.04
CA VAL A 100 2.30 1.15 -12.21
C VAL A 100 0.90 1.57 -11.75
N ILE A 101 0.38 0.90 -10.73
CA ILE A 101 -0.94 1.20 -10.15
C ILE A 101 -0.98 2.65 -9.68
N ASP A 102 0.03 3.12 -8.95
CA ASP A 102 0.06 4.49 -8.42
C ASP A 102 0.13 5.55 -9.52
N VAL A 103 0.94 5.34 -10.56
CA VAL A 103 0.99 6.24 -11.73
C VAL A 103 -0.35 6.26 -12.46
N THR A 104 -0.93 5.10 -12.72
CA THR A 104 -2.20 4.97 -13.45
C THR A 104 -3.35 5.64 -12.69
N LYS A 105 -3.42 5.41 -11.37
CA LYS A 105 -4.42 6.01 -10.48
C LYS A 105 -4.32 7.53 -10.45
N MET A 106 -3.10 8.07 -10.36
CA MET A 106 -2.89 9.52 -10.40
C MET A 106 -3.25 10.13 -11.76
N ALA A 107 -2.88 9.46 -12.86
CA ALA A 107 -3.25 9.93 -14.20
C ALA A 107 -4.77 9.87 -14.43
N ALA A 108 -5.45 8.82 -13.95
CA ALA A 108 -6.90 8.70 -14.05
C ALA A 108 -7.62 9.82 -13.28
N GLU A 109 -7.14 10.16 -12.08
CA GLU A 109 -7.60 11.31 -11.30
C GLU A 109 -7.47 12.62 -12.10
N GLU A 110 -6.29 12.87 -12.68
CA GLU A 110 -6.01 14.12 -13.40
C GLU A 110 -6.82 14.24 -14.70
N VAL A 111 -7.06 13.13 -15.40
CA VAL A 111 -7.89 13.10 -16.61
C VAL A 111 -9.38 13.14 -16.25
N GLY A 112 -9.76 12.72 -15.04
CA GLY A 112 -11.14 12.68 -14.57
C GLY A 112 -11.93 11.48 -15.08
N VAL A 113 -11.28 10.32 -15.18
CA VAL A 113 -11.86 9.06 -15.69
C VAL A 113 -11.74 7.92 -14.68
N GLY A 114 -12.45 6.82 -14.94
CA GLY A 114 -12.41 5.64 -14.08
C GLY A 114 -11.05 4.96 -14.06
N PHE A 115 -10.71 4.32 -12.94
CA PHE A 115 -9.48 3.54 -12.76
C PHE A 115 -9.80 2.09 -12.38
N VAL A 116 -9.13 1.13 -13.01
CA VAL A 116 -9.18 -0.30 -12.73
C VAL A 116 -7.77 -0.80 -12.38
N SER A 117 -7.64 -1.52 -11.27
CA SER A 117 -6.37 -2.04 -10.76
C SER A 117 -6.25 -3.54 -11.05
N VAL A 118 -5.21 -3.92 -11.80
CA VAL A 118 -4.86 -5.32 -12.09
C VAL A 118 -3.44 -5.57 -11.54
N PRO A 119 -3.30 -5.80 -10.22
CA PRO A 119 -2.01 -5.93 -9.58
C PRO A 119 -1.28 -7.21 -10.02
N THR A 120 0.01 -7.09 -10.34
CA THR A 120 0.92 -8.23 -10.58
C THR A 120 1.89 -8.46 -9.44
N ALA A 121 1.78 -7.67 -8.36
CA ALA A 121 2.49 -7.89 -7.11
C ALA A 121 1.68 -7.34 -5.92
N ALA A 122 1.72 -8.04 -4.79
CA ALA A 122 1.01 -7.68 -3.56
C ALA A 122 1.92 -6.91 -2.58
N SER A 123 2.49 -5.77 -3.01
CA SER A 123 3.57 -5.09 -2.28
C SER A 123 3.16 -4.06 -1.22
N HIS A 124 1.95 -3.52 -1.30
CA HIS A 124 1.39 -2.53 -0.36
C HIS A 124 -0.09 -2.27 -0.69
N ASP A 125 -0.82 -1.64 0.21
CA ASP A 125 -2.28 -1.47 0.07
C ASP A 125 -2.73 -0.49 -1.04
N GLY A 126 -1.78 0.26 -1.61
CA GLY A 126 -1.97 1.13 -2.80
C GLY A 126 -2.62 0.44 -4.00
N ILE A 127 -2.58 -0.89 -4.10
CA ILE A 127 -3.31 -1.64 -5.14
C ILE A 127 -4.84 -1.53 -5.03
N VAL A 128 -5.37 -1.13 -3.87
CA VAL A 128 -6.80 -1.00 -3.57
C VAL A 128 -7.14 0.38 -2.98
N SER A 129 -6.18 1.06 -2.34
CA SER A 129 -6.45 2.30 -1.60
C SER A 129 -6.48 3.56 -2.47
N GLY A 130 -7.21 4.58 -2.00
CA GLY A 130 -7.27 5.93 -2.59
C GLY A 130 -6.04 6.79 -2.28
N ARG A 131 -4.84 6.19 -2.27
CA ARG A 131 -3.56 6.86 -2.03
C ARG A 131 -2.54 6.40 -3.06
N ALA A 132 -1.88 7.33 -3.72
CA ALA A 132 -0.76 7.04 -4.63
C ALA A 132 0.56 7.49 -3.99
N SER A 133 1.64 6.72 -4.14
CA SER A 133 2.99 7.08 -3.71
C SER A 133 3.89 7.29 -4.93
N ILE A 134 4.20 8.55 -5.25
CA ILE A 134 5.09 8.90 -6.37
C ILE A 134 6.40 9.50 -5.82
N PRO A 135 7.57 8.94 -6.19
CA PRO A 135 8.87 9.55 -5.89
C PRO A 135 9.08 10.89 -6.61
N GLU A 136 9.64 11.87 -5.91
CA GLU A 136 10.12 13.16 -6.43
C GLU A 136 11.43 13.54 -5.74
N GLY A 137 12.54 13.52 -6.50
CA GLY A 137 13.88 13.71 -5.94
C GLY A 137 14.17 12.69 -4.84
N ASP A 138 14.63 13.18 -3.68
CA ASP A 138 14.89 12.38 -2.48
C ASP A 138 13.63 12.28 -1.58
N THR A 139 12.43 12.34 -2.15
CA THR A 139 11.20 12.28 -1.35
C THR A 139 10.13 11.43 -2.03
N ARG A 140 9.20 10.87 -1.23
CA ARG A 140 7.97 10.24 -1.73
C ARG A 140 6.76 11.09 -1.37
N HIS A 141 5.93 11.38 -2.37
CA HIS A 141 4.68 12.10 -2.20
C HIS A 141 3.52 11.11 -2.12
N SER A 142 2.89 11.02 -0.95
CA SER A 142 1.62 10.30 -0.78
C SER A 142 0.46 11.25 -1.08
N VAL A 143 -0.14 11.09 -2.26
CA VAL A 143 -1.20 11.96 -2.77
C VAL A 143 -2.55 11.25 -2.61
N ALA A 144 -3.58 12.00 -2.23
CA ALA A 144 -4.95 11.49 -2.22
C ALA A 144 -5.44 11.32 -3.67
N ALA A 145 -6.04 10.17 -3.95
CA ALA A 145 -6.63 9.84 -5.25
C ALA A 145 -7.91 9.04 -5.03
N GLU A 146 -8.71 8.85 -6.07
CA GLU A 146 -9.83 7.93 -6.01
C GLU A 146 -9.37 6.46 -5.88
N PRO A 147 -10.05 5.65 -5.05
CA PRO A 147 -9.83 4.21 -5.06
C PRO A 147 -10.27 3.61 -6.43
N PRO A 148 -9.67 2.48 -6.85
CA PRO A 148 -10.09 1.80 -8.08
C PRO A 148 -11.56 1.42 -8.03
N LEU A 149 -12.22 1.49 -9.19
CA LEU A 149 -13.60 1.03 -9.36
C LEU A 149 -13.69 -0.50 -9.37
N ALA A 150 -12.67 -1.16 -9.91
CA ALA A 150 -12.48 -2.60 -9.84
C ALA A 150 -11.04 -2.99 -9.52
N VAL A 151 -10.89 -4.11 -8.82
CA VAL A 151 -9.62 -4.78 -8.57
C VAL A 151 -9.71 -6.20 -9.11
N VAL A 152 -8.79 -6.59 -9.98
CA VAL A 152 -8.69 -7.95 -10.54
C VAL A 152 -7.34 -8.52 -10.16
N ALA A 153 -7.31 -9.34 -9.12
CA ALA A 153 -6.08 -9.85 -8.53
C ALA A 153 -5.95 -11.36 -8.72
N ASP A 154 -5.18 -11.72 -9.75
CA ASP A 154 -4.89 -13.10 -10.10
C ASP A 154 -3.86 -13.71 -9.15
N THR A 155 -4.28 -14.71 -8.37
CA THR A 155 -3.42 -15.31 -7.36
C THR A 155 -2.29 -16.13 -7.94
N ASP A 156 -2.41 -16.66 -9.17
CA ASP A 156 -1.34 -17.37 -9.86
C ASP A 156 -0.21 -16.39 -10.21
N VAL A 157 -0.57 -15.26 -10.83
CA VAL A 157 0.36 -14.17 -11.14
C VAL A 157 1.02 -13.58 -9.90
N LEU A 158 0.23 -13.38 -8.83
CA LEU A 158 0.74 -12.82 -7.58
C LEU A 158 1.65 -13.80 -6.83
N ALA A 159 1.42 -15.12 -6.94
CA ALA A 159 2.26 -16.15 -6.33
C ALA A 159 3.63 -16.26 -7.01
N ASP A 160 3.69 -15.98 -8.32
CA ASP A 160 4.92 -15.97 -9.12
C ASP A 160 5.74 -14.67 -8.99
N ALA A 161 5.19 -13.63 -8.34
CA ALA A 161 5.91 -12.39 -8.09
C ALA A 161 7.11 -12.63 -7.13
N PRO A 162 8.18 -11.79 -7.20
CA PRO A 162 9.29 -11.87 -6.25
C PRO A 162 8.79 -11.89 -4.80
N TRP A 163 9.27 -12.86 -4.03
CA TRP A 163 8.77 -13.13 -2.67
C TRP A 163 8.82 -11.90 -1.77
N GLU A 164 9.87 -11.10 -1.92
CA GLU A 164 10.10 -9.87 -1.18
C GLU A 164 8.96 -8.85 -1.33
N LEU A 165 8.24 -8.87 -2.45
CA LEU A 165 7.07 -8.02 -2.65
C LEU A 165 5.89 -8.52 -1.80
N THR A 166 5.66 -9.83 -1.73
CA THR A 166 4.62 -10.42 -0.88
C THR A 166 4.92 -10.15 0.60
N THR A 167 6.17 -10.30 1.02
CA THR A 167 6.57 -10.02 2.41
C THR A 167 6.49 -8.54 2.74
N ALA A 168 6.75 -7.65 1.78
CA ALA A 168 6.51 -6.22 1.93
C ALA A 168 5.01 -5.93 2.14
N GLY A 169 4.12 -6.53 1.35
CA GLY A 169 2.67 -6.35 1.55
C GLY A 169 2.18 -6.87 2.89
N CYS A 170 2.67 -8.02 3.35
CA CYS A 170 2.40 -8.50 4.71
C CYS A 170 2.84 -7.50 5.78
N ALA A 171 4.07 -7.00 5.67
CA ALA A 171 4.66 -6.09 6.64
C ALA A 171 3.89 -4.76 6.71
N ASP A 172 3.45 -4.25 5.55
CA ASP A 172 2.58 -3.08 5.42
C ASP A 172 1.26 -3.26 6.21
N ILE A 173 0.59 -4.41 6.03
CA ILE A 173 -0.66 -4.69 6.74
C ILE A 173 -0.48 -4.97 8.23
N ILE A 174 0.59 -5.67 8.62
CA ILE A 174 0.89 -5.89 10.04
C ILE A 174 1.04 -4.54 10.78
N SER A 175 1.55 -3.53 10.08
CA SER A 175 1.74 -2.17 10.59
C SER A 175 0.42 -1.45 10.93
N ASN A 176 -0.70 -1.86 10.33
CA ASN A 176 -2.02 -1.29 10.64
C ASN A 176 -2.36 -1.37 12.13
N PHE A 177 -1.80 -2.36 12.84
CA PHE A 177 -1.95 -2.48 14.29
C PHE A 177 -1.45 -1.22 15.02
N THR A 178 -0.27 -0.71 14.69
CA THR A 178 0.28 0.51 15.32
C THR A 178 -0.37 1.77 14.78
N ALA A 179 -0.78 1.78 13.51
CA ALA A 179 -1.54 2.88 12.93
C ALA A 179 -2.88 3.12 13.66
N VAL A 180 -3.62 2.06 13.94
CA VAL A 180 -4.88 2.13 14.71
C VAL A 180 -4.62 2.61 16.14
N ARG A 181 -3.54 2.17 16.79
CA ARG A 181 -3.18 2.66 18.14
C ARG A 181 -2.89 4.16 18.14
N ASP A 182 -2.12 4.64 17.17
CA ASP A 182 -1.87 6.08 17.00
C ASP A 182 -3.15 6.85 16.75
N TRP A 183 -4.05 6.30 15.94
CA TRP A 183 -5.32 6.93 15.66
C TRP A 183 -6.20 7.01 16.91
N GLN A 184 -6.29 5.94 17.68
CA GLN A 184 -6.98 5.93 18.97
C GLN A 184 -6.35 6.90 19.98
N LEU A 185 -5.01 6.99 20.00
CA LEU A 185 -4.28 7.96 20.83
C LEU A 185 -4.62 9.40 20.43
N ALA A 186 -4.58 9.70 19.13
CA ALA A 186 -4.96 11.00 18.58
C ALA A 186 -6.43 11.34 18.86
N HIS A 187 -7.33 10.35 18.84
CA HIS A 187 -8.72 10.54 19.24
C HIS A 187 -8.81 10.99 20.71
N ARG A 188 -8.15 10.27 21.62
CA ARG A 188 -8.21 10.58 23.06
C ARG A 188 -7.54 11.91 23.43
N LEU A 189 -6.41 12.24 22.79
CA LEU A 189 -5.59 13.40 23.19
C LEU A 189 -5.87 14.66 22.37
N LYS A 190 -6.27 14.52 21.11
CA LYS A 190 -6.47 15.64 20.18
C LYS A 190 -7.89 15.71 19.64
N ASN A 191 -8.80 14.84 20.09
CA ASN A 191 -10.19 14.77 19.65
C ASN A 191 -10.33 14.62 18.13
N VAL A 192 -9.35 13.96 17.50
CA VAL A 192 -9.41 13.59 16.08
C VAL A 192 -10.57 12.63 15.87
N ALA A 193 -11.31 12.77 14.77
CA ALA A 193 -12.40 11.86 14.44
C ALA A 193 -11.89 10.41 14.33
N TYR A 194 -12.62 9.47 14.90
CA TYR A 194 -12.30 8.04 14.87
C TYR A 194 -13.50 7.26 14.36
N SER A 195 -13.30 6.48 13.30
CA SER A 195 -14.32 5.56 12.79
C SER A 195 -14.08 4.18 13.39
N GLU A 196 -14.94 3.80 14.34
CA GLU A 196 -14.88 2.49 15.01
C GLU A 196 -14.89 1.34 14.00
N TYR A 197 -15.68 1.46 12.91
CA TYR A 197 -15.75 0.43 11.88
C TYR A 197 -14.45 0.29 11.09
N ALA A 198 -13.85 1.41 10.67
CA ALA A 198 -12.58 1.39 9.95
C ALA A 198 -11.44 0.90 10.85
N GLY A 199 -11.39 1.37 12.10
CA GLY A 199 -10.39 0.95 13.08
C GLY A 199 -10.49 -0.54 13.40
N ALA A 200 -11.69 -1.06 13.63
CA ALA A 200 -11.91 -2.49 13.90
C ALA A 200 -11.53 -3.37 12.71
N LEU A 201 -11.93 -3.00 11.48
CA LEU A 201 -11.57 -3.74 10.27
C LEU A 201 -10.05 -3.80 10.08
N SER A 202 -9.39 -2.64 10.20
CA SER A 202 -7.94 -2.54 10.03
C SER A 202 -7.17 -3.34 11.09
N GLN A 203 -7.54 -3.18 12.37
CA GLN A 203 -6.91 -3.89 13.48
C GLN A 203 -7.09 -5.41 13.35
N MET A 204 -8.31 -5.88 13.07
CA MET A 204 -8.59 -7.32 12.88
C MET A 204 -7.74 -7.89 11.74
N THR A 205 -7.59 -7.15 10.64
CA THR A 205 -6.80 -7.58 9.49
C THR A 205 -5.32 -7.77 9.87
N ALA A 206 -4.74 -6.82 10.60
CA ALA A 206 -3.36 -6.92 11.09
C ALA A 206 -3.17 -8.09 12.06
N GLU A 207 -4.08 -8.24 13.02
CA GLU A 207 -4.04 -9.33 14.02
C GLU A 207 -4.11 -10.70 13.35
N MET A 208 -4.97 -10.87 12.35
CA MET A 208 -5.06 -12.12 11.58
C MET A 208 -3.74 -12.45 10.88
N LEU A 209 -3.04 -11.47 10.29
CA LEU A 209 -1.75 -11.73 9.67
C LEU A 209 -0.67 -12.05 10.70
N VAL A 210 -0.59 -11.31 11.81
CA VAL A 210 0.38 -11.60 12.89
C VAL A 210 0.18 -13.01 13.43
N ASP A 211 -1.06 -13.40 13.71
CA ASP A 211 -1.37 -14.69 14.33
C ASP A 211 -1.22 -15.88 13.35
N ASN A 212 -1.25 -15.63 12.02
CA ASN A 212 -1.15 -16.67 10.99
C ASN A 212 0.08 -16.53 10.08
N ALA A 213 1.06 -15.70 10.44
CA ALA A 213 2.22 -15.39 9.60
C ALA A 213 2.99 -16.65 9.15
N ASP A 214 3.13 -17.65 10.03
CA ASP A 214 3.78 -18.95 9.74
C ASP A 214 3.13 -19.75 8.58
N SER A 215 1.91 -19.39 8.19
CA SER A 215 1.18 -20.01 7.08
C SER A 215 1.45 -19.32 5.74
N VAL A 216 2.03 -18.12 5.75
CA VAL A 216 2.41 -17.36 4.56
C VAL A 216 3.83 -17.75 4.18
N ARG A 217 3.96 -18.56 3.12
CA ARG A 217 5.24 -19.14 2.67
C ARG A 217 5.49 -18.88 1.18
N PRO A 218 6.77 -18.82 0.74
CA PRO A 218 7.11 -18.63 -0.65
C PRO A 218 6.62 -19.80 -1.52
N GLY A 219 6.15 -19.48 -2.73
CA GLY A 219 5.71 -20.46 -3.73
C GLY A 219 4.37 -21.13 -3.46
N LEU A 220 3.57 -20.62 -2.52
CA LEU A 220 2.19 -21.06 -2.30
C LEU A 220 1.21 -20.00 -2.82
N GLU A 221 0.27 -20.41 -3.67
CA GLU A 221 -0.80 -19.53 -4.15
C GLU A 221 -1.72 -19.08 -3.00
N GLU A 222 -1.92 -19.94 -1.99
CA GLU A 222 -2.67 -19.60 -0.79
C GLU A 222 -2.05 -18.43 -0.02
N SER A 223 -0.72 -18.25 -0.08
CA SER A 223 -0.06 -17.07 0.48
C SER A 223 -0.52 -15.81 -0.23
N ALA A 224 -0.50 -15.79 -1.56
CA ALA A 224 -0.97 -14.66 -2.36
C ALA A 224 -2.44 -14.34 -2.06
N TRP A 225 -3.28 -15.37 -1.96
CA TRP A 225 -4.70 -15.25 -1.57
C TRP A 225 -4.91 -14.61 -0.19
N VAL A 226 -4.13 -15.01 0.81
CA VAL A 226 -4.22 -14.43 2.16
C VAL A 226 -3.80 -12.96 2.13
N VAL A 227 -2.66 -12.65 1.52
CA VAL A 227 -2.07 -11.30 1.50
C VAL A 227 -2.96 -10.34 0.72
N VAL A 228 -3.42 -10.70 -0.47
CA VAL A 228 -4.22 -9.79 -1.30
C VAL A 228 -5.56 -9.44 -0.66
N LYS A 229 -6.22 -10.40 0.01
CA LYS A 229 -7.46 -10.11 0.76
C LYS A 229 -7.20 -9.19 1.95
N ALA A 230 -6.05 -9.32 2.59
CA ALA A 230 -5.65 -8.43 3.68
C ALA A 230 -5.41 -7.00 3.15
N LEU A 231 -4.73 -6.86 1.99
CA LEU A 231 -4.56 -5.58 1.31
C LEU A 231 -5.90 -4.94 0.90
N VAL A 232 -6.83 -5.73 0.37
CA VAL A 232 -8.20 -5.28 0.07
C VAL A 232 -8.89 -4.76 1.34
N SER A 233 -8.80 -5.51 2.44
CA SER A 233 -9.39 -5.12 3.72
C SER A 233 -8.82 -3.79 4.25
N SER A 234 -7.51 -3.59 4.15
CA SER A 234 -6.86 -2.31 4.50
C SER A 234 -7.36 -1.14 3.65
N GLY A 235 -7.40 -1.32 2.32
CA GLY A 235 -7.92 -0.32 1.40
C GLY A 235 -9.37 0.05 1.68
N VAL A 236 -10.22 -0.93 1.99
CA VAL A 236 -11.61 -0.72 2.39
C VAL A 236 -11.70 0.06 3.71
N ALA A 237 -10.86 -0.23 4.70
CA ALA A 237 -10.83 0.52 5.95
C ALA A 237 -10.49 2.00 5.72
N MET A 238 -9.50 2.29 4.87
CA MET A 238 -9.16 3.67 4.47
C MET A 238 -10.31 4.37 3.75
N SER A 239 -11.02 3.66 2.87
CA SER A 239 -12.21 4.19 2.18
C SER A 239 -13.38 4.50 3.12
N ILE A 240 -13.59 3.70 4.17
CA ILE A 240 -14.62 3.95 5.19
C ILE A 240 -14.32 5.23 5.97
N ASP A 241 -13.05 5.47 6.32
CA ASP A 241 -12.65 6.67 7.04
C ASP A 241 -12.51 7.91 6.15
N GLY A 242 -12.13 7.72 4.88
CA GLY A 242 -11.75 8.79 3.96
C GLY A 242 -10.34 9.33 4.20
N THR A 243 -9.56 8.68 5.06
CA THR A 243 -8.15 9.03 5.33
C THR A 243 -7.28 7.79 5.40
N SER A 244 -5.95 7.98 5.44
CA SER A 244 -5.01 6.88 5.65
C SER A 244 -4.85 6.45 7.11
N ARG A 245 -5.53 7.08 8.08
CA ARG A 245 -5.34 6.77 9.51
C ARG A 245 -5.57 5.31 9.92
N PRO A 246 -6.46 4.54 9.28
CA PRO A 246 -6.60 3.12 9.59
C PRO A 246 -5.35 2.29 9.30
N ALA A 247 -4.52 2.69 8.34
CA ALA A 247 -3.35 1.94 7.88
C ALA A 247 -2.01 2.67 8.08
N SER A 248 -2.03 3.97 8.39
CA SER A 248 -0.84 4.81 8.44
C SER A 248 -0.76 5.67 9.72
N GLY A 249 0.16 5.33 10.60
CA GLY A 249 0.54 6.02 11.84
C GLY A 249 1.99 6.49 11.81
N ALA A 250 2.67 6.37 12.95
CA ALA A 250 4.07 6.72 13.17
C ALA A 250 5.04 5.81 12.40
N GLU A 251 4.69 4.54 12.22
CA GLU A 251 5.52 3.60 11.47
C GLU A 251 5.66 4.00 9.99
N HIS A 252 4.60 4.56 9.41
CA HIS A 252 4.66 5.18 8.09
C HIS A 252 5.42 6.50 8.06
N LEU A 253 5.34 7.32 9.13
CA LEU A 253 6.16 8.53 9.20
C LEU A 253 7.65 8.19 9.22
N PHE A 254 8.01 7.14 9.96
CA PHE A 254 9.36 6.59 9.97
C PHE A 254 9.80 6.12 8.58
N SER A 255 8.98 5.32 7.88
CA SER A 255 9.28 4.91 6.49
C SER A 255 9.43 6.11 5.56
N HIS A 256 8.53 7.08 5.61
CA HIS A 256 8.64 8.28 4.76
C HIS A 256 9.89 9.12 5.07
N GLN A 257 10.39 9.08 6.30
CA GLN A 257 11.66 9.73 6.64
C GLN A 257 12.86 8.92 6.14
N LEU A 258 12.81 7.59 6.20
CA LEU A 258 13.82 6.73 5.57
C LEU A 258 13.87 6.95 4.06
N ASP A 259 12.73 7.10 3.39
CA ASP A 259 12.69 7.44 1.96
C ASP A 259 13.41 8.77 1.64
N ARG A 260 13.61 9.64 2.64
CA ARG A 260 14.32 10.93 2.49
C ARG A 260 15.80 10.88 2.84
N THR A 261 16.17 10.06 3.81
CA THR A 261 17.52 10.06 4.37
C THR A 261 18.36 8.88 3.90
N ALA A 262 17.73 7.78 3.46
CA ALA A 262 18.43 6.61 2.97
C ALA A 262 18.83 6.78 1.48
N PRO A 263 20.08 6.46 1.11
CA PRO A 263 20.54 6.58 -0.28
C PRO A 263 19.93 5.53 -1.22
N ASP A 264 19.61 4.34 -0.70
CA ASP A 264 18.89 3.29 -1.42
C ASP A 264 17.79 2.74 -0.51
N PRO A 265 16.56 3.30 -0.57
CA PRO A 265 15.49 2.91 0.32
C PRO A 265 14.99 1.49 -0.01
N ALA A 266 14.87 0.66 1.03
CA ALA A 266 14.26 -0.66 0.96
C ALA A 266 12.77 -0.59 0.56
N PHE A 267 12.12 -1.75 0.35
CA PHE A 267 10.69 -1.77 0.05
C PHE A 267 9.86 -1.10 1.16
N HIS A 268 8.87 -0.30 0.76
CA HIS A 268 8.03 0.48 1.67
C HIS A 268 7.47 -0.35 2.83
N GLY A 269 6.83 -1.47 2.52
CA GLY A 269 6.26 -2.35 3.54
C GLY A 269 7.30 -2.90 4.53
N HIS A 270 8.54 -3.18 4.09
CA HIS A 270 9.61 -3.62 5.00
C HIS A 270 10.07 -2.49 5.94
N GLN A 271 10.24 -1.27 5.42
CA GLN A 271 10.55 -0.11 6.26
C GLN A 271 9.45 0.14 7.30
N VAL A 272 8.20 0.09 6.85
CA VAL A 272 6.99 0.24 7.67
C VAL A 272 6.90 -0.85 8.73
N GLY A 273 7.21 -2.10 8.40
CA GLY A 273 7.26 -3.22 9.34
C GLY A 273 8.26 -3.01 10.48
N ILE A 274 9.48 -2.53 10.17
CA ILE A 274 10.47 -2.15 11.21
C ILE A 274 9.96 -0.98 12.05
N GLY A 275 9.35 0.02 11.42
CA GLY A 275 8.68 1.10 12.11
C GLY A 275 7.64 0.59 13.11
N ALA A 276 6.83 -0.41 12.73
CA ALA A 276 5.79 -0.99 13.58
C ALA A 276 6.34 -1.72 14.81
N ILE A 277 7.51 -2.37 14.69
CA ILE A 277 8.19 -2.98 15.85
C ILE A 277 8.52 -1.88 16.88
N MET A 278 9.17 -0.80 16.43
CA MET A 278 9.63 0.27 17.32
C MET A 278 8.48 1.08 17.91
N THR A 279 7.46 1.42 17.10
CA THR A 279 6.33 2.22 17.57
C THR A 279 5.41 1.43 18.49
N GLU A 280 5.23 0.12 18.31
CA GLU A 280 4.50 -0.72 19.26
C GLU A 280 5.21 -0.75 20.62
N TYR A 281 6.55 -0.83 20.65
CA TYR A 281 7.32 -0.72 21.89
C TYR A 281 7.11 0.65 22.56
N LEU A 282 7.12 1.75 21.80
CA LEU A 282 6.82 3.07 22.35
C LEU A 282 5.40 3.17 22.94
N HIS A 283 4.42 2.50 22.33
CA HIS A 283 3.04 2.47 22.83
C HIS A 283 2.88 1.67 24.13
N THR A 284 3.58 0.54 24.26
CA THR A 284 3.22 -0.49 25.24
C THR A 284 4.36 -1.01 26.10
N GLY A 285 5.60 -0.60 25.81
CA GLY A 285 6.80 -0.98 26.54
C GLY A 285 7.18 -2.46 26.36
N ALA A 286 7.89 -2.99 27.36
CA ALA A 286 8.52 -4.31 27.30
C ALA A 286 7.54 -5.50 27.13
N ASP A 287 6.30 -5.34 27.60
CA ASP A 287 5.24 -6.36 27.56
C ASP A 287 4.28 -6.20 26.36
N GLY A 288 4.65 -5.31 25.43
CA GLY A 288 3.93 -5.03 24.20
C GLY A 288 3.88 -6.17 23.19
N ARG A 289 3.04 -6.01 22.14
CA ARG A 289 2.98 -6.98 21.03
C ARG A 289 4.12 -6.82 20.01
N TRP A 290 5.08 -5.93 20.25
CA TRP A 290 6.21 -5.71 19.32
C TRP A 290 7.03 -6.98 19.08
N LYS A 291 7.14 -7.87 20.08
CA LYS A 291 7.77 -9.20 19.94
C LYS A 291 6.99 -10.11 18.98
N ALA A 292 5.65 -10.04 19.03
CA ALA A 292 4.79 -10.81 18.14
C ALA A 292 4.87 -10.26 16.71
N ILE A 293 4.86 -8.93 16.53
CA ILE A 293 5.09 -8.28 15.23
C ILE A 293 6.44 -8.71 14.66
N ARG A 294 7.52 -8.59 15.44
CA ARG A 294 8.86 -9.01 15.01
C ARG A 294 8.92 -10.49 14.63
N SER A 295 8.31 -11.36 15.42
CA SER A 295 8.29 -12.81 15.13
C SER A 295 7.49 -13.12 13.86
N ALA A 296 6.35 -12.45 13.66
CA ALA A 296 5.56 -12.58 12.45
C ALA A 296 6.34 -12.15 11.21
N LEU A 297 7.00 -10.98 11.24
CA LEU A 297 7.85 -10.51 10.14
C LEU A 297 8.99 -11.47 9.85
N ALA A 298 9.71 -11.93 10.87
CA ALA A 298 10.79 -12.90 10.70
C ALA A 298 10.29 -14.24 10.13
N SER A 299 9.09 -14.71 10.51
CA SER A 299 8.53 -15.98 10.04
C SER A 299 8.20 -16.02 8.55
N ILE A 300 8.02 -14.85 7.93
CA ILE A 300 7.75 -14.70 6.50
C ILE A 300 8.97 -14.19 5.73
N ASP A 301 10.16 -14.18 6.33
CA ASP A 301 11.39 -13.64 5.73
C ASP A 301 11.36 -12.12 5.46
N ALA A 302 10.52 -11.36 6.17
CA ALA A 302 10.55 -9.90 6.13
C ALA A 302 11.67 -9.35 7.04
N PRO A 303 12.35 -8.25 6.68
CA PRO A 303 13.37 -7.62 7.51
C PRO A 303 12.85 -7.20 8.89
N THR A 304 13.66 -7.43 9.91
CA THR A 304 13.40 -7.04 11.30
C THR A 304 14.51 -6.18 11.92
N SER A 305 15.58 -5.93 11.17
CA SER A 305 16.73 -5.13 11.58
C SER A 305 17.21 -4.16 10.48
N ALA A 306 17.97 -3.14 10.88
CA ALA A 306 18.60 -2.18 9.97
C ALA A 306 19.55 -2.89 8.97
N GLU A 307 20.29 -3.89 9.43
CA GLU A 307 21.17 -4.71 8.59
C GLU A 307 20.41 -5.45 7.49
N GLU A 308 19.28 -6.09 7.84
CA GLU A 308 18.42 -6.79 6.87
C GLU A 308 17.73 -5.84 5.88
N LEU A 309 17.47 -4.58 6.26
CA LEU A 309 17.03 -3.55 5.32
C LEU A 309 18.16 -3.00 4.43
N GLY A 310 19.42 -3.27 4.76
CA GLY A 310 20.57 -2.64 4.08
C GLY A 310 20.75 -1.16 4.43
N ILE A 311 20.26 -0.71 5.60
CA ILE A 311 20.28 0.70 6.04
C ILE A 311 21.24 0.83 7.23
N ASP A 312 22.06 1.89 7.23
CA ASP A 312 22.94 2.20 8.34
C ASP A 312 22.13 2.46 9.63
N PRO A 313 22.48 1.85 10.77
CA PRO A 313 21.85 2.13 12.07
C PRO A 313 21.68 3.62 12.40
N ALA A 314 22.64 4.47 12.02
CA ALA A 314 22.55 5.91 12.24
C ALA A 314 21.39 6.56 11.46
N VAL A 315 21.11 6.08 10.25
CA VAL A 315 20.00 6.55 9.42
C VAL A 315 18.65 6.11 10.02
N VAL A 316 18.58 4.91 10.61
CA VAL A 316 17.39 4.46 11.36
C VAL A 316 17.13 5.34 12.58
N ILE A 317 18.16 5.69 13.35
CA ILE A 317 18.03 6.61 14.48
C ILE A 317 17.61 8.02 14.03
N GLU A 318 18.24 8.54 12.98
CA GLU A 318 17.85 9.83 12.40
C GLU A 318 16.39 9.83 11.96
N ALA A 319 15.96 8.78 11.25
CA ALA A 319 14.58 8.67 10.79
C ALA A 319 13.59 8.62 11.95
N LEU A 320 13.86 7.86 13.01
CA LEU A 320 12.96 7.78 14.17
C LEU A 320 12.86 9.10 14.94
N THR A 321 13.97 9.84 15.08
CA THR A 321 13.97 11.13 15.80
C THR A 321 13.26 12.24 15.02
N THR A 322 13.33 12.21 13.69
CA THR A 322 12.79 13.28 12.80
C THR A 322 11.47 12.93 12.12
N ALA A 323 10.97 11.68 12.20
CA ALA A 323 9.73 11.23 11.56
C ALA A 323 8.50 12.09 11.90
N HIS A 324 8.43 12.65 13.12
CA HIS A 324 7.33 13.52 13.54
C HIS A 324 7.20 14.80 12.69
N GLU A 325 8.24 15.19 11.95
CA GLU A 325 8.27 16.37 11.08
C GLU A 325 7.66 16.13 9.69
N ILE A 326 7.43 14.86 9.30
CA ILE A 326 6.94 14.50 7.96
C ILE A 326 5.59 15.15 7.62
N ARG A 327 4.66 15.18 8.57
CA ARG A 327 3.32 15.78 8.41
C ARG A 327 2.68 16.09 9.76
N ASP A 328 1.75 17.04 9.77
CA ASP A 328 0.94 17.38 10.95
C ASP A 328 -0.10 16.28 11.27
N ARG A 329 0.36 15.20 11.92
CA ARG A 329 -0.46 14.10 12.41
C ARG A 329 0.03 13.69 13.79
N TYR A 330 -0.83 13.83 14.80
CA TYR A 330 -0.51 13.35 16.14
C TYR A 330 -0.42 11.82 16.17
N THR A 331 0.68 11.31 16.72
CA THR A 331 1.05 9.91 16.90
C THR A 331 1.78 9.74 18.23
N ILE A 332 2.24 8.53 18.56
CA ILE A 332 3.09 8.26 19.72
C ILE A 332 4.42 9.01 19.70
N LEU A 333 4.88 9.45 18.52
CA LEU A 333 6.13 10.22 18.41
C LEU A 333 6.00 11.65 18.96
N GLY A 334 4.79 12.16 19.20
CA GLY A 334 4.58 13.44 19.86
C GLY A 334 5.30 14.60 19.17
N ASP A 335 6.15 15.31 19.92
CA ASP A 335 7.04 16.40 19.50
C ASP A 335 8.47 15.92 19.19
N GLY A 336 8.65 14.61 19.01
CA GLY A 336 9.92 13.98 18.67
C GLY A 336 10.38 12.98 19.73
N VAL A 337 11.10 11.95 19.28
CA VAL A 337 11.80 11.02 20.16
C VAL A 337 13.24 11.52 20.32
N SER A 338 13.75 11.61 21.56
CA SER A 338 15.15 12.00 21.77
C SER A 338 16.11 10.95 21.19
N GLU A 339 17.30 11.34 20.78
CA GLU A 339 18.28 10.38 20.21
C GLU A 339 18.61 9.24 21.20
N GLU A 340 18.73 9.55 22.49
CA GLU A 340 18.94 8.53 23.53
C GLU A 340 17.79 7.53 23.59
N ALA A 341 16.55 8.02 23.54
CA ALA A 341 15.36 7.15 23.54
C ALA A 341 15.25 6.35 22.24
N ALA A 342 15.57 6.95 21.09
CA ALA A 342 15.56 6.25 19.80
C ALA A 342 16.59 5.10 19.78
N ARG A 343 17.80 5.34 20.30
CA ARG A 343 18.85 4.30 20.45
C ARG A 343 18.40 3.18 21.39
N GLU A 344 17.80 3.52 22.52
CA GLU A 344 17.26 2.53 23.47
C GLU A 344 16.15 1.69 22.83
N VAL A 345 15.19 2.32 22.16
CA VAL A 345 14.08 1.63 21.48
C VAL A 345 14.62 0.68 20.41
N ALA A 346 15.52 1.14 19.54
CA ALA A 346 16.08 0.31 18.48
C ALA A 346 16.88 -0.87 19.03
N ALA A 347 17.66 -0.67 20.10
CA ALA A 347 18.43 -1.74 20.74
C ALA A 347 17.52 -2.75 21.48
N VAL A 348 16.55 -2.29 22.27
CA VAL A 348 15.63 -3.17 23.02
C VAL A 348 14.78 -4.02 22.07
N THR A 349 14.38 -3.44 20.94
CA THR A 349 13.58 -4.14 19.93
C THR A 349 14.41 -5.04 19.01
N GLY A 350 15.74 -4.92 19.03
CA GLY A 350 16.65 -5.66 18.16
C GLY A 350 16.62 -5.20 16.71
N VAL A 351 16.22 -3.95 16.47
CA VAL A 351 16.30 -3.31 15.14
C VAL A 351 17.74 -2.87 14.84
N ILE A 352 18.50 -2.50 15.88
CA ILE A 352 19.94 -2.20 15.85
C ILE A 352 20.65 -3.05 16.90
#